data_AF-A0A1Y2LZY0-F1
#
_entry.id   AF-A0A1Y2LZY0-F1
#
_cell.length_a   1.000
_cell.length_b   1.000
_cell.length_c   1.000
_cell.angle_alpha   90.00
_cell.angle_beta   90.00
_cell.angle_gamma   90.00
#
_symmetry.space_group_name_H-M   'P 1'
#
loop_
_entity.id
_entity.type
_entity.pdbx_description
1 polymer ?
#
loop_
_entity_poly.entity_id
_entity_poly.type
_entity_poly.pdbx_seq_one_letter_code
_entity_poly.pdbx_strand_id
1 'polypeptide(L)'
;MFNFSGHLLAGQHDTQQDRLPPSKPIPATFPKLDPPKPSIGTPPASWSGGDVTAITKHFLGLKKPSDVTKETLAELNVTFESDCTFEAILSPLSDDAVSHIPPTAWLDAPDLHEPLNSESNLVLLSNGRRAPDHKDFYARARELLFKNEDAFSTLTRKATGGQAPLRLAHFRKFWEGLDNMAYYWDDSLDDYRPPNQEADNIPASKDTESHQSVRDDCPVTHTESKTDWIAKMENGFRSPEEGEPRKKAKTEVTNEPAVSKSVNANGFGPCNGIAAHTASITPSRVLPARLAPSRFPNTIKSEQQEKSADLSNGSYRGYRIGNGAEMPDQYRIDCVRAFVEPVAWAFGVTLAQHRRPPVLLLQHVRFPVRMNSAAWRGPQDRAKARQGWMEGPVLGVQCRPDVDFGASSNLDAESTLDTIRELGGLLLLAQERAREGGVERLAGEGKWWATKERWGGGPGGEVEDAISPRAPSGVGEAPNLQEKSATRNTDGSRVRRRPTPAQLWKTVKPGNPLWDPKVVYEAIGKATGVEWDDIFMVSSLNHHISLLKLHVHSAYLDYLTNGTFPENQPLDPHWCSPTLRRTRWYDLFNVEDRTEAMRGLWGVLSYLLRSKENAQMDVVMDYSQ
;
A
#
# COMPACT_ATOMS: atom_id res chain seq x y z
N MET A 1 1.99 -4.33 -21.06
CA MET A 1 3.39 -3.92 -21.29
C MET A 1 4.03 -3.83 -19.92
N PHE A 2 5.21 -4.42 -19.71
CA PHE A 2 5.90 -4.37 -18.42
C PHE A 2 7.00 -3.31 -18.49
N ASN A 3 6.84 -2.20 -17.78
CA ASN A 3 7.95 -1.28 -17.55
C ASN A 3 8.88 -1.90 -16.50
N PHE A 4 9.99 -2.46 -16.94
CA PHE A 4 11.10 -2.83 -16.07
C PHE A 4 11.91 -1.58 -15.73
N SER A 5 11.40 -0.79 -14.78
CA SER A 5 12.00 0.45 -14.30
C SER A 5 12.09 0.47 -12.77
N GLY A 6 12.67 -0.57 -12.20
CA GLY A 6 13.10 -0.61 -10.80
C GLY A 6 14.62 -0.67 -10.74
N HIS A 7 15.25 0.27 -10.04
CA HIS A 7 16.67 0.16 -9.67
C HIS A 7 16.78 -0.89 -8.56
N LEU A 8 17.16 -2.10 -8.94
CA LEU A 8 17.44 -3.19 -8.01
C LEU A 8 18.78 -2.94 -7.33
N LEU A 9 18.78 -2.70 -6.02
CA LEU A 9 19.98 -2.48 -5.21
C LEU A 9 20.74 -3.79 -4.93
N ALA A 10 20.08 -4.94 -5.09
CA ALA A 10 20.61 -6.29 -4.89
C ALA A 10 22.07 -6.45 -5.33
N GLY A 11 22.97 -6.56 -4.34
CA GLY A 11 24.38 -6.88 -4.56
C GLY A 11 25.23 -5.74 -5.14
N GLN A 12 24.72 -4.50 -5.23
CA GLN A 12 25.53 -3.31 -5.56
C GLN A 12 26.55 -2.99 -4.45
N HIS A 13 26.29 -3.45 -3.22
CA HIS A 13 27.17 -3.28 -2.08
C HIS A 13 27.72 -4.63 -1.60
N ASP A 14 29.01 -4.65 -1.28
CA ASP A 14 29.65 -5.73 -0.51
C ASP A 14 29.48 -5.43 0.99
N THR A 15 29.07 -6.44 1.76
CA THR A 15 28.92 -6.31 3.23
C THR A 15 30.26 -6.38 3.94
N GLN A 16 31.31 -6.90 3.30
CA GLN A 16 32.65 -7.05 3.88
C GLN A 16 33.57 -5.84 3.64
N GLN A 17 33.19 -4.93 2.76
CA GLN A 17 33.96 -3.73 2.43
C GLN A 17 33.77 -2.65 3.51
N ASP A 18 34.87 -2.17 4.10
CA ASP A 18 34.83 -1.00 4.97
C ASP A 18 34.38 0.25 4.18
N ARG A 19 33.34 0.91 4.70
CA ARG A 19 32.80 2.17 4.15
C ARG A 19 32.55 3.20 5.25
N LEU A 20 32.17 4.42 4.86
CA LEU A 20 31.66 5.41 5.81
C LEU A 20 30.38 4.88 6.51
N PRO A 21 30.20 5.16 7.81
CA PRO A 21 29.06 4.66 8.57
C PRO A 21 27.74 5.29 8.10
N PRO A 22 26.70 4.49 7.86
CA PRO A 22 25.35 5.02 7.62
C PRO A 22 24.77 5.59 8.92
N SER A 23 23.76 6.45 8.80
CA SER A 23 22.95 6.87 9.93
C SER A 23 22.49 5.68 10.76
N LYS A 24 22.47 5.83 12.09
CA LYS A 24 22.13 4.74 13.03
C LYS A 24 20.73 4.15 12.74
N PRO A 25 20.51 2.85 12.99
CA PRO A 25 19.21 2.23 12.76
C PRO A 25 18.12 2.90 13.61
N ILE A 26 16.90 2.98 13.06
CA ILE A 26 15.73 3.54 13.74
C ILE A 26 14.90 2.36 14.28
N PRO A 27 14.68 2.24 15.59
CA PRO A 27 13.82 1.21 16.15
C PRO A 27 12.39 1.32 15.62
N ALA A 28 11.76 0.19 15.31
CA ALA A 28 10.38 0.16 14.80
C ALA A 28 9.36 0.44 15.92
N THR A 29 9.06 1.73 16.16
CA THR A 29 7.93 2.14 17.00
C THR A 29 6.61 2.09 16.21
N PHE A 30 5.53 1.68 16.87
CA PHE A 30 4.19 1.66 16.30
C PHE A 30 3.27 2.71 16.94
N PRO A 31 2.26 3.23 16.19
CA PRO A 31 1.17 4.01 16.75
C PRO A 31 0.47 3.28 17.90
N LYS A 32 0.31 3.97 19.03
CA LYS A 32 -0.44 3.50 20.20
C LYS A 32 -1.48 4.53 20.58
N LEU A 33 -2.69 4.34 20.07
CA LEU A 33 -3.84 5.19 20.36
C LEU A 33 -4.45 4.84 21.73
N ASP A 34 -4.76 5.86 22.52
CA ASP A 34 -5.74 5.81 23.61
C ASP A 34 -7.03 6.49 23.10
N PRO A 35 -8.03 5.72 22.62
CA PRO A 35 -9.14 6.27 21.84
C PRO A 35 -10.17 7.03 22.69
N PRO A 36 -10.85 8.05 22.13
CA PRO A 36 -12.02 8.64 22.78
C PRO A 36 -13.12 7.59 22.93
N LYS A 37 -13.94 7.71 23.98
CA LYS A 37 -15.08 6.81 24.18
C LYS A 37 -16.18 7.11 23.15
N PRO A 38 -16.66 6.11 22.38
CA PRO A 38 -17.74 6.30 21.44
C PRO A 38 -19.07 6.57 22.14
N SER A 39 -19.96 7.31 21.47
CA SER A 39 -21.35 7.53 21.89
C SER A 39 -22.26 6.57 21.09
N ILE A 40 -22.79 5.56 21.76
CA ILE A 40 -23.66 4.53 21.18
C ILE A 40 -25.13 4.94 21.38
N GLY A 41 -25.97 4.77 20.36
CA GLY A 41 -27.39 5.12 20.35
C GLY A 41 -27.67 6.62 20.19
N THR A 42 -26.92 7.46 20.90
CA THR A 42 -26.96 8.91 20.78
C THR A 42 -25.75 9.40 19.98
N PRO A 43 -25.91 9.87 18.72
CA PRO A 43 -24.81 10.47 17.98
C PRO A 43 -24.32 11.79 18.63
N PRO A 44 -23.09 12.25 18.33
CA PRO A 44 -22.52 13.47 18.88
C PRO A 44 -23.45 14.71 18.78
N ALA A 45 -23.30 15.62 19.74
CA ALA A 45 -24.08 16.86 19.77
C ALA A 45 -23.84 17.75 18.54
N SER A 46 -22.65 17.67 17.95
CA SER A 46 -22.28 18.32 16.69
C SER A 46 -23.05 17.77 15.48
N TRP A 47 -23.51 16.51 15.51
CA TRP A 47 -24.34 15.93 14.45
C TRP A 47 -25.82 16.25 14.62
N SER A 48 -26.26 16.34 15.88
CA SER A 48 -27.68 16.42 16.26
C SER A 48 -28.17 17.86 16.49
N GLY A 49 -27.24 18.83 16.59
CA GLY A 49 -27.58 20.25 16.74
C GLY A 49 -28.13 20.86 15.45
N GLY A 50 -28.79 22.03 15.58
CA GLY A 50 -29.33 22.78 14.43
C GLY A 50 -28.29 23.29 13.43
N ASP A 51 -27.00 23.07 13.69
CA ASP A 51 -25.90 23.32 12.77
C ASP A 51 -25.33 21.99 12.25
N VAL A 52 -26.04 21.39 11.28
CA VAL A 52 -25.66 20.14 10.59
C VAL A 52 -24.21 20.17 10.07
N THR A 53 -23.65 21.36 9.83
CA THR A 53 -22.29 21.54 9.31
C THR A 53 -21.18 21.54 10.37
N ALA A 54 -21.48 21.33 11.65
CA ALA A 54 -20.49 21.45 12.73
C ALA A 54 -19.26 20.53 12.56
N ILE A 55 -19.46 19.25 12.22
CA ILE A 55 -18.33 18.34 11.92
C ILE A 55 -17.47 18.87 10.77
N THR A 56 -18.10 19.40 9.72
CA THR A 56 -17.38 19.96 8.56
C THR A 56 -16.64 21.25 8.91
N LYS A 57 -17.21 22.08 9.79
CA LYS A 57 -16.57 23.28 10.35
C LYS A 57 -15.35 22.93 11.21
N HIS A 58 -15.41 21.87 12.01
CA HIS A 58 -14.28 21.37 12.78
C HIS A 58 -13.11 20.96 11.86
N PHE A 59 -13.38 20.10 10.88
CA PHE A 59 -12.35 19.67 9.92
C PHE A 59 -11.82 20.80 9.02
N LEU A 60 -12.62 21.84 8.72
CA LEU A 60 -12.15 23.07 8.05
C LEU A 60 -11.33 23.99 8.96
N GLY A 61 -11.41 23.84 10.28
CA GLY A 61 -10.61 24.59 11.25
C GLY A 61 -9.15 24.13 11.31
N LEU A 62 -8.88 22.88 10.91
CA LEU A 62 -7.56 22.25 10.91
C LEU A 62 -6.67 22.85 9.81
N LYS A 63 -5.55 23.47 10.17
CA LYS A 63 -4.63 24.18 9.25
C LYS A 63 -3.29 23.49 9.09
N LYS A 64 -2.86 22.73 10.10
CA LYS A 64 -1.62 21.93 10.12
C LYS A 64 -1.86 20.58 10.80
N PRO A 65 -1.03 19.55 10.56
CA PRO A 65 -1.25 18.22 11.12
C PRO A 65 -1.28 18.16 12.66
N SER A 66 -0.61 19.10 13.34
CA SER A 66 -0.64 19.20 14.81
C SER A 66 -1.95 19.75 15.39
N ASP A 67 -2.88 20.22 14.56
CA ASP A 67 -4.22 20.66 15.00
C ASP A 67 -5.17 19.46 15.21
N VAL A 68 -4.74 18.26 14.81
CA VAL A 68 -5.51 17.02 14.94
C VAL A 68 -5.41 16.50 16.38
N THR A 69 -6.53 16.50 17.10
CA THR A 69 -6.63 16.07 18.51
C THR A 69 -7.57 14.87 18.67
N LYS A 70 -7.66 14.31 19.88
CA LYS A 70 -8.65 13.29 20.23
C LYS A 70 -10.10 13.77 20.09
N GLU A 71 -10.34 15.08 20.09
CA GLU A 71 -11.66 15.67 19.80
C GLU A 71 -12.02 15.47 18.33
N THR A 72 -11.06 15.61 17.41
CA THR A 72 -11.24 15.30 15.98
C THR A 72 -11.57 13.83 15.74
N LEU A 73 -11.09 12.91 16.59
CA LEU A 73 -11.53 11.50 16.58
C LEU A 73 -12.93 11.30 17.18
N ALA A 74 -13.26 12.02 18.26
CA ALA A 74 -14.58 11.94 18.88
C ALA A 74 -15.70 12.45 17.95
N GLU A 75 -15.43 13.48 17.15
CA GLU A 75 -16.34 13.98 16.10
C GLU A 75 -16.69 12.95 15.03
N LEU A 76 -15.82 11.96 14.77
CA LEU A 76 -16.11 10.83 13.87
C LEU A 76 -16.87 9.67 14.55
N ASN A 77 -16.99 9.70 15.88
CA ASN A 77 -17.70 8.74 16.74
C ASN A 77 -17.34 7.25 16.54
N VAL A 78 -16.11 6.94 16.12
CA VAL A 78 -15.67 5.56 15.83
C VAL A 78 -15.47 4.74 17.10
N THR A 79 -15.98 3.52 17.12
CA THR A 79 -15.65 2.49 18.13
C THR A 79 -14.35 1.81 17.75
N PHE A 80 -13.35 1.86 18.64
CA PHE A 80 -12.05 1.21 18.46
C PHE A 80 -11.97 -0.07 19.28
N GLU A 81 -11.74 -1.20 18.62
CA GLU A 81 -11.45 -2.47 19.28
C GLU A 81 -9.94 -2.72 19.42
N SER A 82 -9.56 -3.67 20.28
CA SER A 82 -8.17 -4.12 20.43
C SER A 82 -7.67 -4.93 19.24
N ASP A 83 -6.36 -4.91 19.00
CA ASP A 83 -5.70 -5.76 18.01
C ASP A 83 -6.09 -7.25 18.18
N CYS A 84 -6.37 -7.92 17.06
CA CYS A 84 -6.91 -9.29 17.06
C CYS A 84 -6.34 -10.15 15.89
N THR A 85 -6.65 -11.45 15.85
CA THR A 85 -6.19 -12.34 14.77
C THR A 85 -7.09 -12.25 13.53
N PHE A 86 -6.64 -12.79 12.39
CA PHE A 86 -7.47 -12.88 11.19
C PHE A 86 -8.79 -13.63 11.41
N GLU A 87 -8.76 -14.73 12.18
CA GLU A 87 -9.96 -15.46 12.59
C GLU A 87 -10.93 -14.54 13.34
N ALA A 88 -10.44 -13.77 14.32
CA ALA A 88 -11.25 -12.85 15.13
C ALA A 88 -11.75 -11.60 14.37
N ILE A 89 -11.09 -11.20 13.28
CA ILE A 89 -11.59 -10.16 12.36
C ILE A 89 -12.77 -10.70 11.53
N LEU A 90 -12.73 -11.97 11.13
CA LEU A 90 -13.78 -12.60 10.31
C LEU A 90 -14.92 -13.22 11.13
N SER A 91 -14.71 -13.63 12.38
CA SER A 91 -15.73 -14.24 13.25
C SER A 91 -17.08 -13.49 13.38
N PRO A 92 -17.18 -12.14 13.32
CA PRO A 92 -18.47 -11.44 13.39
C PRO A 92 -19.24 -11.40 12.06
N LEU A 93 -18.69 -11.93 10.98
CA LEU A 93 -19.27 -11.86 9.64
C LEU A 93 -20.21 -13.03 9.37
N SER A 94 -21.08 -12.88 8.38
CA SER A 94 -21.98 -13.94 7.92
C SER A 94 -21.25 -15.00 7.08
N ASP A 95 -22.01 -15.97 6.57
CA ASP A 95 -21.59 -16.90 5.50
C ASP A 95 -20.34 -17.74 5.85
N ASP A 96 -20.17 -18.09 7.14
CA ASP A 96 -19.02 -18.81 7.69
C ASP A 96 -17.65 -18.24 7.25
N ALA A 97 -17.49 -16.92 7.40
CA ALA A 97 -16.29 -16.19 6.97
C ALA A 97 -14.96 -16.74 7.52
N VAL A 98 -14.97 -17.47 8.64
CA VAL A 98 -13.76 -18.09 9.21
C VAL A 98 -13.31 -19.30 8.40
N SER A 99 -14.25 -20.09 7.84
CA SER A 99 -13.95 -21.23 6.96
C SER A 99 -13.17 -20.85 5.68
N HIS A 100 -13.27 -19.59 5.25
CA HIS A 100 -12.54 -19.07 4.10
C HIS A 100 -11.03 -18.93 4.36
N ILE A 101 -10.57 -18.87 5.62
CA ILE A 101 -9.14 -18.84 5.97
C ILE A 101 -8.56 -20.26 5.80
N PRO A 102 -7.50 -20.44 4.99
CA PRO A 102 -6.83 -21.74 4.86
C PRO A 102 -6.43 -22.35 6.22
N PRO A 103 -6.59 -23.67 6.42
CA PRO A 103 -6.02 -24.33 7.59
C PRO A 103 -4.49 -24.26 7.54
N THR A 104 -3.83 -24.31 8.69
CA THR A 104 -2.35 -24.23 8.76
C THR A 104 -1.66 -25.35 7.98
N ALA A 105 -2.27 -26.52 7.88
CA ALA A 105 -1.82 -27.64 7.04
C ALA A 105 -1.73 -27.32 5.53
N TRP A 106 -2.32 -26.21 5.04
CA TRP A 106 -2.09 -25.77 3.65
C TRP A 106 -0.69 -25.17 3.42
N LEU A 107 0.07 -24.87 4.48
CA LEU A 107 1.49 -24.49 4.39
C LEU A 107 2.37 -25.70 4.04
N ASP A 108 1.92 -26.92 4.34
CA ASP A 108 2.56 -28.17 3.97
C ASP A 108 2.24 -28.56 2.51
N ALA A 109 3.08 -29.43 1.94
CA ALA A 109 2.93 -29.88 0.56
C ALA A 109 1.64 -30.72 0.39
N PRO A 110 0.83 -30.47 -0.66
CA PRO A 110 -0.37 -31.26 -0.93
C PRO A 110 -0.01 -32.71 -1.25
N ASP A 111 -0.68 -33.66 -0.58
CA ASP A 111 -0.42 -35.08 -0.73
C ASP A 111 -0.65 -35.56 -2.17
N LEU A 112 0.32 -36.29 -2.71
CA LEU A 112 0.25 -36.91 -4.04
C LEU A 112 -0.82 -38.02 -4.14
N HIS A 113 -1.42 -38.39 -3.01
CA HIS A 113 -2.41 -39.46 -2.88
C HIS A 113 -3.78 -38.99 -2.38
N GLU A 114 -4.08 -37.69 -2.35
CA GLU A 114 -5.48 -37.26 -2.36
C GLU A 114 -6.19 -37.89 -3.57
N PRO A 115 -7.25 -38.69 -3.38
CA PRO A 115 -7.88 -39.39 -4.49
C PRO A 115 -8.60 -38.39 -5.40
N LEU A 116 -8.50 -38.60 -6.71
CA LEU A 116 -9.22 -37.84 -7.74
C LEU A 116 -10.75 -38.09 -7.74
N ASN A 117 -11.30 -38.59 -6.63
CA ASN A 117 -12.70 -38.94 -6.43
C ASN A 117 -13.49 -37.84 -5.73
N SER A 118 -12.83 -36.73 -5.35
CA SER A 118 -13.53 -35.46 -5.21
C SER A 118 -13.67 -34.82 -6.60
N GLU A 119 -14.75 -35.17 -7.30
CA GLU A 119 -15.44 -34.21 -8.17
C GLU A 119 -15.95 -33.08 -7.26
N SER A 120 -15.02 -32.23 -6.85
CA SER A 120 -15.27 -31.12 -5.95
C SER A 120 -16.17 -30.16 -6.69
N ASN A 121 -17.41 -30.00 -6.18
CA ASN A 121 -18.39 -29.01 -6.64
C ASN A 121 -17.63 -27.74 -7.00
N LEU A 122 -17.64 -27.35 -8.27
CA LEU A 122 -16.75 -26.31 -8.78
C LEU A 122 -17.15 -24.95 -8.19
N VAL A 123 -16.62 -24.65 -7.00
CA VAL A 123 -16.88 -23.40 -6.30
C VAL A 123 -16.37 -22.27 -7.17
N LEU A 124 -17.31 -21.51 -7.74
CA LEU A 124 -17.00 -20.30 -8.48
C LEU A 124 -16.98 -19.11 -7.53
N LEU A 125 -16.05 -18.20 -7.77
CA LEU A 125 -16.05 -16.87 -7.20
C LEU A 125 -17.10 -16.00 -7.90
N SER A 126 -17.43 -14.85 -7.31
CA SER A 126 -18.31 -13.81 -7.88
C SER A 126 -17.88 -13.27 -9.27
N ASN A 127 -16.67 -13.56 -9.74
CA ASN A 127 -16.21 -13.27 -11.11
C ASN A 127 -16.26 -14.47 -12.07
N GLY A 128 -16.92 -15.57 -11.71
CA GLY A 128 -17.05 -16.78 -12.52
C GLY A 128 -15.77 -17.61 -12.65
N ARG A 129 -14.69 -17.27 -11.93
CA ARG A 129 -13.48 -18.11 -11.86
C ARG A 129 -13.64 -19.20 -10.80
N ARG A 130 -13.00 -20.36 -11.03
CA ARG A 130 -12.78 -21.36 -9.98
C ARG A 130 -12.08 -20.74 -8.77
N ALA A 131 -12.56 -21.04 -7.57
CA ALA A 131 -11.90 -20.66 -6.32
C ALA A 131 -10.50 -21.32 -6.22
N PRO A 132 -9.46 -20.58 -5.81
CA PRO A 132 -8.13 -21.13 -5.58
C PRO A 132 -8.12 -22.28 -4.56
N ASP A 133 -7.39 -23.36 -4.84
CA ASP A 133 -7.26 -24.53 -3.97
C ASP A 133 -5.93 -24.58 -3.18
N HIS A 134 -5.71 -25.67 -2.42
CA HIS A 134 -4.46 -25.90 -1.67
C HIS A 134 -3.22 -25.87 -2.58
N LYS A 135 -3.31 -26.33 -3.83
CA LYS A 135 -2.17 -26.32 -4.77
C LYS A 135 -1.87 -24.90 -5.23
N ASP A 136 -2.89 -24.08 -5.49
CA ASP A 136 -2.76 -22.64 -5.75
C ASP A 136 -2.18 -21.86 -4.56
N PHE A 137 -2.60 -22.20 -3.33
CA PHE A 137 -2.09 -21.61 -2.10
C PHE A 137 -0.64 -22.01 -1.84
N TYR A 138 -0.35 -23.30 -1.77
CA TYR A 138 0.98 -23.85 -1.45
C TYR A 138 2.03 -23.42 -2.48
N ALA A 139 1.68 -23.37 -3.77
CA ALA A 139 2.57 -22.91 -4.83
C ALA A 139 3.13 -21.50 -4.59
N ARG A 140 2.37 -20.66 -3.85
CA ARG A 140 2.71 -19.31 -3.42
C ARG A 140 3.33 -19.28 -2.01
N ALA A 141 2.70 -19.92 -1.02
CA ALA A 141 3.15 -19.90 0.37
C ALA A 141 4.59 -20.43 0.53
N ARG A 142 4.97 -21.49 -0.19
CA ARG A 142 6.34 -22.03 -0.20
C ARG A 142 7.42 -21.03 -0.66
N GLU A 143 7.06 -20.03 -1.47
CA GLU A 143 8.00 -18.99 -1.91
C GLU A 143 8.24 -17.92 -0.82
N LEU A 144 7.39 -17.87 0.22
CA LEU A 144 7.56 -17.01 1.39
C LEU A 144 8.25 -17.72 2.55
N LEU A 145 8.25 -19.06 2.57
CA LEU A 145 8.99 -19.90 3.53
C LEU A 145 10.52 -19.90 3.30
N PHE A 146 11.00 -19.31 2.20
CA PHE A 146 12.44 -19.13 1.98
C PHE A 146 13.05 -18.12 2.98
N LYS A 147 14.31 -18.32 3.33
CA LYS A 147 15.09 -17.34 4.10
C LYS A 147 15.44 -16.13 3.24
N ASN A 148 15.60 -14.98 3.88
CA ASN A 148 15.92 -13.71 3.24
C ASN A 148 17.26 -13.82 2.48
N GLU A 149 18.30 -14.32 3.14
CA GLU A 149 19.64 -14.55 2.55
C GLU A 149 19.61 -15.40 1.27
N ASP A 150 18.88 -16.52 1.26
CA ASP A 150 18.80 -17.44 0.13
C ASP A 150 18.03 -16.80 -1.06
N ALA A 151 16.96 -16.05 -0.77
CA ALA A 151 16.19 -15.32 -1.77
C ALA A 151 16.99 -14.15 -2.36
N PHE A 152 17.67 -13.35 -1.54
CA PHE A 152 18.52 -12.24 -1.99
C PHE A 152 19.74 -12.74 -2.80
N SER A 153 20.35 -13.86 -2.38
CA SER A 153 21.41 -14.54 -3.15
C SER A 153 20.91 -15.01 -4.52
N THR A 154 19.69 -15.56 -4.57
CA THR A 154 19.02 -15.96 -5.82
C THR A 154 18.75 -14.77 -6.75
N LEU A 155 18.40 -13.59 -6.22
CA LEU A 155 18.21 -12.36 -7.01
C LEU A 155 19.53 -11.82 -7.58
N THR A 156 20.55 -11.73 -6.73
CA THR A 156 21.90 -11.24 -7.09
C THR A 156 22.69 -12.20 -7.99
N ARG A 157 22.25 -13.46 -8.11
CA ARG A 157 22.98 -14.57 -8.75
C ARG A 157 24.33 -14.86 -8.09
N LYS A 158 24.52 -14.46 -6.82
CA LYS A 158 25.66 -14.90 -6.00
C LYS A 158 25.52 -16.41 -5.75
N ALA A 159 26.64 -17.13 -5.82
CA ALA A 159 26.63 -18.59 -5.76
C ALA A 159 26.53 -19.10 -4.31
N THR A 160 25.30 -19.25 -3.79
CA THR A 160 25.05 -19.96 -2.53
C THR A 160 25.59 -21.40 -2.64
N GLY A 161 26.46 -21.81 -1.71
CA GLY A 161 27.37 -22.95 -1.89
C GLY A 161 26.69 -24.26 -2.32
N GLY A 162 26.88 -24.64 -3.60
CA GLY A 162 26.45 -25.92 -4.18
C GLY A 162 24.93 -26.13 -4.32
N GLN A 163 24.10 -25.19 -3.88
CA GLN A 163 22.64 -25.29 -3.92
C GLN A 163 22.10 -24.85 -5.29
N ALA A 164 20.99 -25.46 -5.73
CA ALA A 164 20.28 -24.98 -6.92
C ALA A 164 19.55 -23.65 -6.61
N PRO A 165 19.55 -22.67 -7.52
CA PRO A 165 18.92 -21.36 -7.27
C PRO A 165 17.41 -21.50 -7.05
N LEU A 166 16.88 -20.75 -6.08
CA LEU A 166 15.48 -20.86 -5.68
C LEU A 166 14.52 -20.40 -6.79
N ARG A 167 13.39 -21.09 -6.94
CA ARG A 167 12.39 -20.75 -7.96
C ARG A 167 11.41 -19.69 -7.45
N LEU A 168 11.82 -18.43 -7.50
CA LEU A 168 10.95 -17.28 -7.28
C LEU A 168 10.08 -17.06 -8.53
N ALA A 169 8.79 -17.45 -8.49
CA ALA A 169 7.89 -17.41 -9.63
C ALA A 169 6.73 -16.42 -9.43
N HIS A 170 6.10 -16.42 -8.26
CA HIS A 170 5.03 -15.50 -7.89
C HIS A 170 5.57 -14.26 -7.17
N PHE A 171 6.46 -14.45 -6.20
CA PHE A 171 6.92 -13.40 -5.29
C PHE A 171 8.25 -12.75 -5.69
N ARG A 172 8.73 -12.93 -6.93
CA ARG A 172 10.00 -12.33 -7.38
C ARG A 172 10.08 -10.82 -7.08
N LYS A 173 9.04 -10.06 -7.44
CA LYS A 173 8.97 -8.61 -7.15
C LYS A 173 8.96 -8.28 -5.65
N PHE A 174 8.36 -9.14 -4.83
CA PHE A 174 8.33 -8.96 -3.38
C PHE A 174 9.74 -9.11 -2.81
N TRP A 175 10.46 -10.15 -3.22
CA TRP A 175 11.85 -10.33 -2.84
C TRP A 175 12.76 -9.20 -3.36
N GLU A 176 12.52 -8.68 -4.57
CA GLU A 176 13.23 -7.50 -5.10
C GLU A 176 12.90 -6.21 -4.30
N GLY A 177 11.68 -6.07 -3.79
CA GLY A 177 11.28 -4.99 -2.89
C GLY A 177 11.84 -5.12 -1.48
N LEU A 178 11.87 -6.33 -0.93
CA LEU A 178 12.37 -6.63 0.41
C LEU A 178 13.90 -6.48 0.50
N ASP A 179 14.63 -6.92 -0.53
CA ASP A 179 16.07 -6.66 -0.69
C ASP A 179 16.35 -5.14 -0.72
N ASN A 180 15.62 -4.37 -1.54
CA ASN A 180 15.74 -2.91 -1.56
C ASN A 180 15.46 -2.24 -0.20
N MET A 181 14.62 -2.83 0.65
CA MET A 181 14.35 -2.35 2.01
C MET A 181 15.40 -2.80 3.04
N ALA A 182 16.07 -3.94 2.81
CA ALA A 182 17.11 -4.47 3.71
C ALA A 182 18.27 -3.48 3.89
N TYR A 183 18.69 -2.79 2.82
CA TYR A 183 19.73 -1.75 2.87
C TYR A 183 19.40 -0.53 3.77
N TYR A 184 18.22 -0.48 4.40
CA TYR A 184 17.83 0.58 5.33
C TYR A 184 17.42 0.06 6.72
N TRP A 185 16.84 -1.15 6.78
CA TRP A 185 16.22 -1.72 7.99
C TRP A 185 16.91 -2.94 8.58
N ASP A 186 17.71 -3.69 7.81
CA ASP A 186 18.34 -4.94 8.28
C ASP A 186 19.67 -4.65 8.99
N ASP A 187 19.64 -4.54 10.32
CA ASP A 187 20.80 -4.28 11.17
C ASP A 187 21.55 -5.55 11.61
N SER A 188 21.15 -6.73 11.11
CA SER A 188 21.71 -8.03 11.55
C SER A 188 23.22 -8.21 11.30
N LEU A 189 23.79 -7.44 10.37
CA LEU A 189 25.21 -7.43 10.03
C LEU A 189 25.91 -6.07 10.30
N ASP A 190 25.31 -5.17 11.08
CA ASP A 190 25.88 -3.85 11.38
C ASP A 190 27.13 -3.92 12.29
N ASP A 191 28.31 -3.68 11.71
CA ASP A 191 29.60 -3.57 12.41
C ASP A 191 30.13 -2.13 12.30
N TYR A 192 29.86 -1.32 13.33
CA TYR A 192 30.33 0.06 13.47
C TYR A 192 31.62 0.13 14.28
N ARG A 193 32.70 0.59 13.66
CA ARG A 193 34.06 0.65 14.25
C ARG A 193 34.50 2.09 14.50
N PRO A 194 35.20 2.40 15.60
CA PRO A 194 35.70 3.75 15.86
C PRO A 194 36.79 4.15 14.87
N PRO A 195 37.05 5.47 14.68
CA PRO A 195 38.17 5.94 13.86
C PRO A 195 39.53 5.43 14.40
N ASN A 196 40.40 5.01 13.48
CA ASN A 196 41.76 4.58 13.80
C ASN A 196 42.62 5.77 14.27
N GLN A 197 42.79 5.90 15.59
CA GLN A 197 43.59 6.96 16.23
C GLN A 197 45.09 6.95 15.85
N GLU A 198 45.57 5.90 15.18
CA GLU A 198 46.96 5.78 14.73
C GLU A 198 47.29 6.63 13.50
N ALA A 199 46.28 7.10 12.75
CA ALA A 199 46.47 7.88 11.52
C ALA A 199 46.94 9.34 11.76
N ASP A 200 46.59 9.94 12.90
CA ASP A 200 46.94 11.33 13.22
C ASP A 200 48.39 11.52 13.72
N ASN A 201 49.16 10.42 13.87
CA ASN A 201 50.56 10.47 14.32
C ASN A 201 51.58 10.67 13.18
N ILE A 202 51.18 11.31 12.07
CA ILE A 202 52.12 11.83 11.06
C ILE A 202 52.44 13.29 11.41
N PRO A 203 53.66 13.63 11.88
CA PRO A 203 53.98 14.99 12.26
C PRO A 203 54.00 15.91 11.04
N ALA A 204 53.13 16.92 11.03
CA ALA A 204 53.03 17.88 9.94
C ALA A 204 54.36 18.62 9.72
N SER A 205 54.98 18.39 8.55
CA SER A 205 56.09 19.20 8.06
C SER A 205 55.58 20.63 7.82
N LYS A 206 56.11 21.59 8.59
CA LYS A 206 55.84 23.00 8.37
C LYS A 206 56.40 23.43 7.02
N ASP A 207 55.54 24.00 6.19
CA ASP A 207 55.90 25.13 5.35
C ASP A 207 54.94 26.29 5.66
N THR A 208 55.39 27.53 5.44
CA THR A 208 54.75 28.73 6.02
C THR A 208 54.64 29.84 5.00
N GLU A 209 53.41 30.14 4.56
CA GLU A 209 52.99 31.40 3.92
C GLU A 209 51.46 31.35 3.68
N SER A 210 50.70 32.45 3.63
CA SER A 210 50.81 33.72 4.37
C SER A 210 49.47 34.48 4.28
N HIS A 211 49.01 35.09 5.38
CA HIS A 211 47.88 36.05 5.42
C HIS A 211 46.50 35.50 4.92
N GLN A 212 45.34 36.15 5.13
CA GLN A 212 45.02 37.33 5.93
C GLN A 212 43.65 37.15 6.61
N SER A 213 43.42 37.79 7.75
CA SER A 213 42.12 37.77 8.44
C SER A 213 41.21 38.91 7.98
N VAL A 214 39.95 38.60 7.64
CA VAL A 214 38.83 39.54 7.70
C VAL A 214 37.69 38.86 8.46
N ARG A 215 37.13 39.56 9.45
CA ARG A 215 35.82 39.27 10.04
C ARG A 215 34.83 40.27 9.44
N ASP A 216 33.57 39.88 9.31
CA ASP A 216 32.45 40.79 9.51
C ASP A 216 31.18 40.00 9.88
N ASP A 217 30.19 40.70 10.42
CA ASP A 217 29.06 40.15 11.18
C ASP A 217 27.79 39.83 10.35
N CYS A 218 26.83 39.22 11.06
CA CYS A 218 25.42 38.93 10.72
C CYS A 218 24.63 40.04 9.96
N PRO A 219 23.41 39.77 9.41
CA PRO A 219 22.55 38.57 9.57
C PRO A 219 21.98 38.00 8.25
N VAL A 220 21.13 36.97 8.36
CA VAL A 220 20.25 36.50 7.26
C VAL A 220 18.78 36.64 7.65
N THR A 221 18.00 37.35 6.84
CA THR A 221 16.53 37.37 6.85
C THR A 221 15.95 36.41 5.81
N HIS A 222 14.73 35.90 6.06
CA HIS A 222 14.06 34.97 5.16
C HIS A 222 13.65 35.60 3.82
N THR A 223 13.89 34.88 2.71
CA THR A 223 12.96 34.85 1.57
C THR A 223 13.12 33.52 0.81
N GLU A 224 12.01 32.93 0.36
CA GLU A 224 12.03 31.75 -0.50
C GLU A 224 12.25 32.14 -1.97
N SER A 225 13.02 31.35 -2.70
CA SER A 225 12.87 31.24 -4.16
C SER A 225 13.20 29.83 -4.62
N LYS A 226 12.42 29.33 -5.59
CA LYS A 226 12.45 27.97 -6.11
C LYS A 226 13.06 27.98 -7.52
N THR A 227 13.44 26.80 -8.01
CA THR A 227 13.99 26.51 -9.35
C THR A 227 15.38 27.07 -9.66
N ASP A 228 16.43 26.28 -9.41
CA ASP A 228 17.26 25.74 -10.51
C ASP A 228 18.20 24.61 -10.02
N TRP A 229 18.01 23.39 -10.53
CA TRP A 229 18.96 22.27 -10.33
C TRP A 229 19.04 21.25 -11.47
N ILE A 230 18.41 21.52 -12.63
CA ILE A 230 18.39 20.61 -13.80
C ILE A 230 19.28 21.20 -14.92
N ALA A 231 20.53 21.54 -14.58
CA ALA A 231 21.49 22.16 -15.51
C ALA A 231 22.98 21.85 -15.23
N LYS A 232 23.29 20.92 -14.31
CA LYS A 232 24.68 20.61 -13.90
C LYS A 232 24.97 19.11 -13.73
N MET A 233 24.66 18.30 -14.76
CA MET A 233 25.22 16.94 -14.89
C MET A 233 25.70 16.57 -16.31
N GLU A 234 25.84 17.54 -17.22
CA GLU A 234 26.52 17.35 -18.52
C GLU A 234 27.87 18.09 -18.56
N ASN A 235 28.89 17.49 -17.96
CA ASN A 235 30.29 17.50 -18.42
C ASN A 235 31.17 16.74 -17.41
N GLY A 236 31.86 15.68 -17.85
CA GLY A 236 32.69 14.86 -16.94
C GLY A 236 33.29 13.57 -17.50
N PHE A 237 33.10 13.22 -18.77
CA PHE A 237 33.75 12.05 -19.36
C PHE A 237 35.17 12.37 -19.84
N ARG A 238 36.14 11.53 -19.44
CA ARG A 238 37.53 11.57 -19.92
C ARG A 238 38.07 10.15 -20.05
N SER A 239 38.25 9.68 -21.28
CA SER A 239 38.85 8.37 -21.61
C SER A 239 40.39 8.40 -21.50
N PRO A 240 41.02 7.23 -21.35
CA PRO A 240 41.80 6.58 -22.43
C PRO A 240 41.07 5.32 -22.96
N GLU A 241 41.16 4.86 -24.21
CA GLU A 241 42.34 4.49 -25.03
C GLU A 241 43.18 3.33 -24.41
N GLU A 242 43.49 2.22 -25.10
CA GLU A 242 42.99 1.67 -26.36
C GLU A 242 43.25 0.14 -26.40
N GLY A 243 42.56 -0.64 -27.25
CA GLY A 243 42.72 -2.12 -27.24
C GLY A 243 41.87 -2.89 -28.26
N GLU A 244 42.33 -2.96 -29.51
CA GLU A 244 41.59 -3.49 -30.67
C GLU A 244 41.45 -5.04 -30.74
N PRO A 245 40.52 -5.58 -31.57
CA PRO A 245 39.83 -6.84 -31.28
C PRO A 245 40.36 -8.06 -32.05
N ARG A 246 39.96 -9.28 -31.60
CA ARG A 246 40.16 -10.52 -32.37
C ARG A 246 38.92 -11.42 -32.50
N LYS A 247 38.35 -11.34 -33.70
CA LYS A 247 37.73 -12.42 -34.50
C LYS A 247 36.58 -13.24 -33.89
N LYS A 248 35.39 -13.05 -34.48
CA LYS A 248 34.36 -14.09 -34.54
C LYS A 248 34.86 -15.30 -35.35
N ALA A 249 34.52 -16.51 -34.91
CA ALA A 249 34.55 -17.73 -35.72
C ALA A 249 33.18 -18.40 -35.66
N LYS A 250 32.83 -19.18 -36.68
CA LYS A 250 31.51 -19.80 -36.90
C LYS A 250 31.66 -21.34 -36.89
N THR A 251 30.51 -22.02 -36.92
CA THR A 251 30.28 -23.44 -37.27
C THR A 251 30.60 -24.43 -36.13
N GLU A 252 29.89 -25.55 -35.97
CA GLU A 252 28.87 -26.18 -36.84
C GLU A 252 27.74 -26.86 -36.02
N VAL A 253 26.71 -27.38 -36.71
CA VAL A 253 25.61 -28.19 -36.13
C VAL A 253 25.71 -29.61 -36.66
N THR A 254 25.67 -30.60 -35.77
CA THR A 254 25.54 -32.02 -36.12
C THR A 254 24.47 -32.66 -35.24
N ASN A 255 23.48 -33.31 -35.84
CA ASN A 255 22.42 -34.04 -35.15
C ASN A 255 22.79 -35.52 -35.00
N GLU A 256 22.37 -36.15 -33.88
CA GLU A 256 21.65 -37.46 -33.74
C GLU A 256 22.13 -38.73 -34.52
N PRO A 257 21.80 -39.98 -34.10
CA PRO A 257 20.74 -40.38 -33.16
C PRO A 257 21.15 -41.42 -32.08
N ALA A 258 20.17 -41.87 -31.29
CA ALA A 258 20.34 -42.79 -30.14
C ALA A 258 19.91 -44.25 -30.36
N VAL A 259 20.54 -45.17 -29.59
CA VAL A 259 20.11 -46.55 -29.24
C VAL A 259 20.70 -46.83 -27.84
N SER A 260 20.04 -47.20 -26.73
CA SER A 260 18.75 -47.84 -26.37
C SER A 260 18.84 -49.35 -26.01
N LYS A 261 17.96 -49.79 -25.08
CA LYS A 261 17.90 -51.08 -24.31
C LYS A 261 18.83 -51.13 -23.07
N SER A 262 18.45 -51.44 -21.82
CA SER A 262 17.28 -52.04 -21.13
C SER A 262 17.32 -53.57 -20.81
N VAL A 263 16.85 -53.93 -19.59
CA VAL A 263 16.17 -55.19 -19.12
C VAL A 263 16.64 -55.72 -17.73
N ASN A 264 15.73 -55.65 -16.74
CA ASN A 264 15.36 -56.58 -15.63
C ASN A 264 16.42 -57.25 -14.68
N ALA A 265 16.07 -57.89 -13.53
CA ALA A 265 15.08 -57.65 -12.45
C ALA A 265 15.22 -58.72 -11.30
N ASN A 266 14.72 -58.39 -10.09
CA ASN A 266 14.32 -59.29 -8.96
C ASN A 266 15.39 -60.12 -8.17
N GLY A 267 15.22 -60.27 -6.84
CA GLY A 267 15.96 -61.30 -6.06
C GLY A 267 16.02 -61.28 -4.50
N PHE A 268 14.88 -61.31 -3.77
CA PHE A 268 14.68 -61.86 -2.38
C PHE A 268 15.55 -61.46 -1.14
N GLY A 269 14.91 -61.47 0.06
CA GLY A 269 15.52 -61.46 1.42
C GLY A 269 15.52 -62.86 2.08
N PRO A 270 15.40 -63.07 3.42
CA PRO A 270 15.10 -62.17 4.58
C PRO A 270 16.16 -62.33 5.73
N CYS A 271 15.98 -62.40 7.08
CA CYS A 271 14.89 -62.28 8.09
C CYS A 271 15.45 -62.10 9.56
N ASN A 272 14.65 -61.49 10.46
CA ASN A 272 14.51 -61.68 11.94
C ASN A 272 15.72 -61.56 12.91
N GLY A 273 15.58 -61.19 14.20
CA GLY A 273 14.40 -60.80 15.02
C GLY A 273 14.71 -60.72 16.54
N ILE A 274 13.67 -60.71 17.42
CA ILE A 274 13.68 -60.70 18.93
C ILE A 274 13.95 -59.29 19.54
N ALA A 275 13.15 -58.60 20.40
CA ALA A 275 12.13 -58.87 21.46
C ALA A 275 12.72 -58.96 22.92
N ALA A 276 12.09 -58.51 24.04
CA ALA A 276 10.95 -57.60 24.32
C ALA A 276 10.83 -57.33 25.88
N HIS A 277 9.80 -56.56 26.31
CA HIS A 277 9.11 -56.54 27.64
C HIS A 277 9.48 -55.53 28.78
N THR A 278 8.46 -54.74 29.20
CA THR A 278 8.01 -54.39 30.60
C THR A 278 8.95 -53.69 31.61
N ALA A 279 8.49 -52.89 32.59
CA ALA A 279 7.20 -52.21 32.87
C ALA A 279 7.39 -51.09 33.95
N SER A 280 6.32 -50.36 34.27
CA SER A 280 6.28 -49.16 35.14
C SER A 280 6.39 -49.38 36.66
N ILE A 281 6.82 -48.35 37.41
CA ILE A 281 6.25 -47.92 38.71
C ILE A 281 6.64 -46.45 39.01
N THR A 282 5.74 -45.69 39.63
CA THR A 282 5.97 -44.36 40.27
C THR A 282 5.32 -44.41 41.67
N PRO A 283 5.76 -43.62 42.68
CA PRO A 283 5.24 -42.24 42.83
C PRO A 283 6.12 -41.20 43.61
N SER A 284 5.65 -39.94 43.62
CA SER A 284 5.73 -38.97 44.75
C SER A 284 7.06 -38.24 45.08
N ARG A 285 7.16 -36.92 44.77
CA ARG A 285 6.83 -35.78 45.69
C ARG A 285 7.77 -34.54 45.58
N VAL A 286 7.19 -33.36 45.78
CA VAL A 286 7.79 -32.03 46.16
C VAL A 286 8.54 -31.21 45.10
N LEU A 287 8.10 -29.95 44.93
CA LEU A 287 8.80 -28.82 44.32
C LEU A 287 9.54 -27.98 45.38
N PRO A 288 10.62 -27.27 45.03
CA PRO A 288 10.98 -26.00 45.68
C PRO A 288 10.86 -24.80 44.72
N ALA A 289 10.77 -23.60 45.29
CA ALA A 289 10.35 -22.39 44.56
C ALA A 289 11.48 -21.38 44.29
N ARG A 290 11.27 -20.62 43.21
CA ARG A 290 11.60 -19.19 43.02
C ARG A 290 12.26 -18.49 44.23
N LEU A 291 13.53 -18.13 44.10
CA LEU A 291 14.20 -17.17 44.98
C LEU A 291 14.18 -15.76 44.37
N ALA A 292 14.16 -14.73 45.21
CA ALA A 292 14.11 -13.31 44.84
C ALA A 292 15.49 -12.64 45.02
N PRO A 293 15.80 -11.56 44.29
CA PRO A 293 17.04 -10.81 44.48
C PRO A 293 17.06 -10.07 45.82
N SER A 294 18.24 -10.02 46.44
CA SER A 294 18.49 -9.31 47.71
C SER A 294 18.65 -7.79 47.53
N ARG A 295 18.67 -7.04 48.63
CA ARG A 295 18.66 -5.57 48.65
C ARG A 295 19.76 -4.98 49.56
N PHE A 296 20.55 -4.07 48.98
CA PHE A 296 21.38 -3.03 49.65
C PHE A 296 22.61 -3.52 50.44
N PRO A 297 23.61 -2.64 50.73
CA PRO A 297 23.69 -1.19 50.45
C PRO A 297 24.83 -0.77 49.49
N ASN A 298 24.88 0.55 49.22
CA ASN A 298 25.81 1.19 48.29
C ASN A 298 27.29 1.10 48.72
N THR A 299 28.18 0.93 47.74
CA THR A 299 29.55 1.43 47.81
C THR A 299 29.83 2.23 46.53
N ILE A 300 30.08 3.54 46.65
CA ILE A 300 30.34 4.40 45.50
C ILE A 300 31.77 4.14 45.00
N LYS A 301 31.88 3.60 43.79
CA LYS A 301 33.04 3.81 42.92
C LYS A 301 32.54 4.42 41.62
N SER A 302 33.03 5.61 41.32
CA SER A 302 32.72 6.32 40.07
C SER A 302 33.51 5.71 38.93
N GLU A 303 33.03 4.57 38.40
CA GLU A 303 33.44 4.14 37.06
C GLU A 303 33.01 5.24 36.09
N GLN A 304 33.95 5.68 35.27
CA GLN A 304 33.78 6.83 34.41
C GLN A 304 32.77 6.47 33.33
N GLN A 305 31.66 7.21 33.26
CA GLN A 305 30.71 7.10 32.17
C GLN A 305 31.45 7.50 30.88
N GLU A 306 31.91 6.49 30.13
CA GLU A 306 32.54 6.71 28.84
C GLU A 306 31.59 7.54 27.98
N LYS A 307 32.07 8.67 27.47
CA LYS A 307 31.38 9.37 26.39
C LYS A 307 31.32 8.38 25.25
N SER A 308 30.12 7.90 24.91
CA SER A 308 29.89 7.02 23.77
C SER A 308 30.65 7.58 22.57
N ALA A 309 31.62 6.81 22.05
CA ALA A 309 32.53 7.28 21.02
C ALA A 309 31.74 7.81 19.83
N ASP A 310 32.23 8.92 19.24
CA ASP A 310 31.56 9.51 18.08
C ASP A 310 31.88 8.70 16.83
N LEU A 311 31.14 7.60 16.67
CA LEU A 311 31.27 6.66 15.55
C LEU A 311 30.88 7.26 14.20
N SER A 312 30.46 8.53 14.12
CA SER A 312 30.17 9.22 12.84
C SER A 312 31.40 9.32 11.93
N ASN A 313 32.60 9.42 12.53
CA ASN A 313 33.89 9.42 11.82
C ASN A 313 34.54 8.03 11.72
N GLY A 314 33.78 6.96 12.03
CA GLY A 314 34.26 5.58 12.06
C GLY A 314 34.40 4.90 10.69
N SER A 315 34.56 3.59 10.71
CA SER A 315 34.29 2.73 9.54
C SER A 315 33.14 1.77 9.83
N TYR A 316 32.47 1.30 8.78
CA TYR A 316 31.32 0.41 8.87
C TYR A 316 31.43 -0.76 7.90
N ARG A 317 30.92 -1.92 8.33
CA ARG A 317 30.60 -3.09 7.50
C ARG A 317 29.17 -3.55 7.77
N GLY A 318 28.55 -4.23 6.80
CA GLY A 318 27.16 -4.69 6.88
C GLY A 318 26.30 -4.33 5.66
N TYR A 319 24.99 -4.54 5.75
CA TYR A 319 24.05 -4.27 4.66
C TYR A 319 23.75 -2.78 4.49
N ARG A 320 23.52 -2.04 5.58
CA ARG A 320 22.80 -0.76 5.56
C ARG A 320 23.56 0.39 4.91
N ILE A 321 22.95 1.05 3.95
CA ILE A 321 23.46 2.26 3.27
C ILE A 321 22.85 3.54 3.84
N GLY A 322 21.79 3.40 4.64
CA GLY A 322 21.11 4.46 5.37
C GLY A 322 20.16 3.86 6.41
N ASN A 323 19.28 4.67 6.99
CA ASN A 323 18.24 4.22 7.92
C ASN A 323 16.83 4.39 7.34
N GLY A 324 15.81 4.03 8.12
CA GLY A 324 14.40 4.07 7.68
C GLY A 324 13.93 5.43 7.14
N ALA A 325 14.47 6.55 7.65
CA ALA A 325 14.12 7.90 7.20
C ALA A 325 14.80 8.30 5.87
N GLU A 326 15.91 7.64 5.54
CA GLU A 326 16.65 7.81 4.29
C GLU A 326 16.15 6.86 3.19
N MET A 327 15.26 5.92 3.52
CA MET A 327 14.66 4.96 2.60
C MET A 327 13.62 5.64 1.69
N PRO A 328 13.72 5.51 0.34
CA PRO A 328 12.69 5.99 -0.58
C PRO A 328 11.31 5.38 -0.32
N ASP A 329 10.29 6.24 -0.19
CA ASP A 329 8.86 5.91 -0.04
C ASP A 329 8.39 4.79 -0.99
N GLN A 330 8.90 4.82 -2.22
CA GLN A 330 8.54 3.92 -3.30
C GLN A 330 8.95 2.46 -3.04
N TYR A 331 10.03 2.19 -2.29
CA TYR A 331 10.44 0.81 -1.96
C TYR A 331 9.41 0.14 -1.04
N ARG A 332 8.90 0.86 -0.03
CA ARG A 332 7.80 0.39 0.84
C ARG A 332 6.53 0.12 0.02
N ILE A 333 6.18 1.05 -0.86
CA ILE A 333 4.98 0.96 -1.72
C ILE A 333 5.04 -0.26 -2.65
N ASP A 334 6.17 -0.47 -3.35
CA ASP A 334 6.27 -1.58 -4.31
C ASP A 334 6.52 -2.94 -3.63
N CYS A 335 7.20 -3.00 -2.47
CA CYS A 335 7.30 -4.22 -1.67
C CYS A 335 5.92 -4.70 -1.20
N VAL A 336 5.13 -3.83 -0.56
CA VAL A 336 3.77 -4.15 -0.08
C VAL A 336 2.84 -4.48 -1.25
N ARG A 337 2.91 -3.73 -2.36
CA ARG A 337 2.16 -4.05 -3.58
C ARG A 337 2.54 -5.42 -4.12
N ALA A 338 3.82 -5.77 -4.15
CA ALA A 338 4.30 -7.05 -4.66
C ALA A 338 4.06 -8.23 -3.71
N PHE A 339 3.79 -7.98 -2.43
CA PHE A 339 3.27 -8.98 -1.48
C PHE A 339 1.78 -9.25 -1.72
N VAL A 340 0.97 -8.20 -1.92
CA VAL A 340 -0.49 -8.33 -2.08
C VAL A 340 -0.90 -8.74 -3.50
N GLU A 341 -0.18 -8.31 -4.55
CA GLU A 341 -0.50 -8.58 -5.97
C GLU A 341 -0.57 -10.09 -6.30
N PRO A 342 0.38 -10.97 -5.93
CA PRO A 342 0.32 -12.40 -6.26
C PRO A 342 -0.81 -13.16 -5.57
N VAL A 343 -1.26 -12.67 -4.42
CA VAL A 343 -2.42 -13.19 -3.67
C VAL A 343 -3.71 -12.74 -4.34
N ALA A 344 -3.89 -11.44 -4.58
CA ALA A 344 -5.05 -10.89 -5.28
C ALA A 344 -5.24 -11.51 -6.68
N TRP A 345 -4.14 -11.76 -7.40
CA TRP A 345 -4.16 -12.38 -8.73
C TRP A 345 -4.78 -13.78 -8.73
N ALA A 346 -4.60 -14.57 -7.66
CA ALA A 346 -5.19 -15.91 -7.53
C ALA A 346 -6.71 -15.87 -7.69
N PHE A 347 -7.36 -14.92 -7.02
CA PHE A 347 -8.80 -14.69 -7.09
C PHE A 347 -9.24 -13.87 -8.32
N GLY A 348 -8.33 -13.48 -9.21
CA GLY A 348 -8.63 -12.68 -10.39
C GLY A 348 -8.83 -11.19 -10.13
N VAL A 349 -8.25 -10.68 -9.05
CA VAL A 349 -8.24 -9.26 -8.67
C VAL A 349 -6.89 -8.63 -9.00
N THR A 350 -6.91 -7.37 -9.44
CA THR A 350 -5.73 -6.60 -9.84
C THR A 350 -5.53 -5.41 -8.91
N LEU A 351 -4.31 -5.18 -8.41
CA LEU A 351 -3.98 -3.92 -7.73
C LEU A 351 -3.78 -2.80 -8.76
N ALA A 352 -4.50 -1.69 -8.60
CA ALA A 352 -4.32 -0.49 -9.41
C ALA A 352 -4.51 0.79 -8.58
N GLN A 353 -3.79 1.83 -8.96
CA GLN A 353 -4.00 3.19 -8.45
C GLN A 353 -5.31 3.78 -9.00
N HIS A 354 -5.98 4.58 -8.18
CA HIS A 354 -7.13 5.38 -8.59
C HIS A 354 -6.77 6.28 -9.77
N ARG A 355 -7.56 6.22 -10.85
CA ARG A 355 -7.37 7.07 -12.05
C ARG A 355 -7.94 8.48 -11.89
N ARG A 356 -8.72 8.68 -10.83
CA ARG A 356 -9.21 9.95 -10.32
C ARG A 356 -8.56 10.22 -8.97
N PRO A 357 -8.39 11.48 -8.54
CA PRO A 357 -7.90 11.77 -7.20
C PRO A 357 -8.80 11.11 -6.14
N PRO A 358 -8.27 10.26 -5.24
CA PRO A 358 -9.01 9.73 -4.11
C PRO A 358 -9.45 10.87 -3.18
N VAL A 359 -10.77 11.10 -3.10
CA VAL A 359 -11.39 12.20 -2.34
C VAL A 359 -12.51 11.66 -1.47
N LEU A 360 -12.35 11.82 -0.15
CA LEU A 360 -13.39 11.64 0.84
C LEU A 360 -14.30 12.88 0.84
N LEU A 361 -15.61 12.68 0.91
CA LEU A 361 -16.60 13.73 1.09
C LEU A 361 -16.97 13.85 2.57
N LEU A 362 -16.74 15.02 3.16
CA LEU A 362 -17.40 15.41 4.42
C LEU A 362 -18.42 16.49 4.06
N GLN A 363 -19.66 16.06 3.85
CA GLN A 363 -20.77 16.88 3.37
C GLN A 363 -20.43 17.65 2.07
N HIS A 364 -20.22 18.96 2.19
CA HIS A 364 -19.90 19.84 1.07
C HIS A 364 -18.39 20.03 0.82
N VAL A 365 -17.53 19.43 1.66
CA VAL A 365 -16.07 19.55 1.60
C VAL A 365 -15.42 18.26 1.09
N ARG A 366 -14.31 18.43 0.37
CA ARG A 366 -13.58 17.39 -0.35
C ARG A 366 -12.19 17.24 0.24
N PHE A 367 -11.95 16.16 0.97
CA PHE A 367 -10.66 15.85 1.59
C PHE A 367 -9.87 14.88 0.70
N PRO A 368 -8.70 15.25 0.17
CA PRO A 368 -7.84 14.33 -0.56
C PRO A 368 -7.21 13.32 0.40
N VAL A 369 -7.27 12.02 0.07
CA VAL A 369 -6.82 10.93 0.94
C VAL A 369 -5.68 10.14 0.27
N ARG A 370 -4.56 9.91 0.97
CA ARG A 370 -3.46 9.08 0.45
C ARG A 370 -3.90 7.62 0.38
N MET A 371 -4.09 7.10 -0.83
CA MET A 371 -4.38 5.69 -1.12
C MET A 371 -3.38 5.21 -2.19
N ASN A 372 -2.56 4.19 -1.88
CA ASN A 372 -1.40 3.83 -2.70
C ASN A 372 -1.74 2.85 -3.83
N SER A 373 -2.78 2.03 -3.62
CA SER A 373 -3.54 1.29 -4.64
C SER A 373 -4.81 0.72 -4.00
N ALA A 374 -5.80 0.37 -4.81
CA ALA A 374 -6.91 -0.50 -4.40
C ALA A 374 -6.93 -1.77 -5.26
N ALA A 375 -7.59 -2.80 -4.75
CA ALA A 375 -7.77 -4.09 -5.39
C ALA A 375 -9.12 -4.09 -6.14
N TRP A 376 -9.06 -4.31 -7.45
CA TRP A 376 -10.21 -4.25 -8.36
C TRP A 376 -10.47 -5.59 -9.02
N ARG A 377 -11.73 -6.04 -9.03
CA ARG A 377 -12.18 -7.23 -9.75
C ARG A 377 -12.16 -6.91 -11.25
N GLY A 378 -11.66 -7.86 -12.04
CA GLY A 378 -11.69 -7.75 -13.50
C GLY A 378 -13.10 -8.09 -14.03
N PRO A 379 -13.68 -7.30 -14.96
CA PRO A 379 -15.01 -7.59 -15.51
C PRO A 379 -15.09 -8.95 -16.18
N GLN A 380 -16.23 -9.63 -15.99
CA GLN A 380 -16.51 -10.91 -16.66
C GLN A 380 -16.56 -10.75 -18.19
N ASP A 381 -17.11 -9.63 -18.68
CA ASP A 381 -17.11 -9.29 -20.10
C ASP A 381 -15.70 -8.95 -20.61
N ARG A 382 -15.20 -9.79 -21.53
CA ARG A 382 -13.91 -9.64 -22.20
C ARG A 382 -13.80 -8.36 -23.02
N ALA A 383 -14.89 -7.76 -23.50
CA ALA A 383 -14.87 -6.49 -24.22
C ALA A 383 -14.63 -5.30 -23.28
N LYS A 384 -15.40 -5.19 -22.18
CA LYS A 384 -15.14 -4.25 -21.07
C LYS A 384 -13.73 -4.42 -20.50
N ALA A 385 -13.30 -5.65 -20.21
CA ALA A 385 -11.95 -5.91 -19.68
C ALA A 385 -10.84 -5.38 -20.62
N ARG A 386 -10.94 -5.63 -21.94
CA ARG A 386 -10.00 -5.08 -22.94
C ARG A 386 -9.99 -3.56 -23.05
N GLN A 387 -11.12 -2.90 -22.77
CA GLN A 387 -11.22 -1.45 -22.71
C GLN A 387 -10.64 -0.86 -21.41
N GLY A 388 -10.22 -1.69 -20.45
CA GLY A 388 -9.68 -1.27 -19.16
C GLY A 388 -10.75 -0.91 -18.11
N TRP A 389 -11.94 -1.51 -18.18
CA TRP A 389 -12.91 -1.41 -17.09
C TRP A 389 -12.47 -2.18 -15.84
N MET A 390 -12.95 -1.76 -14.67
CA MET A 390 -12.65 -2.32 -13.36
C MET A 390 -13.92 -2.35 -12.48
N GLU A 391 -14.00 -3.27 -11.52
CA GLU A 391 -15.14 -3.45 -10.61
C GLU A 391 -14.66 -3.41 -9.14
N GLY A 392 -15.42 -2.76 -8.23
CA GLY A 392 -15.12 -2.72 -6.79
C GLY A 392 -15.22 -1.32 -6.15
N PRO A 393 -14.36 -0.95 -5.17
CA PRO A 393 -13.16 -1.66 -4.72
C PRO A 393 -13.41 -2.85 -3.78
N VAL A 394 -12.50 -3.83 -3.83
CA VAL A 394 -12.51 -5.02 -2.96
C VAL A 394 -11.73 -4.76 -1.66
N LEU A 395 -10.55 -4.16 -1.76
CA LEU A 395 -9.57 -4.02 -0.66
C LEU A 395 -8.70 -2.78 -0.91
N GLY A 396 -8.43 -1.99 0.13
CA GLY A 396 -7.48 -0.86 0.07
C GLY A 396 -6.03 -1.27 0.35
N VAL A 397 -5.07 -0.48 -0.15
CA VAL A 397 -3.65 -0.57 0.25
C VAL A 397 -3.11 0.83 0.53
N GLN A 398 -2.75 1.09 1.79
CA GLN A 398 -2.18 2.36 2.26
C GLN A 398 -0.78 2.15 2.85
N CYS A 399 0.21 2.85 2.33
CA CYS A 399 1.60 2.78 2.78
C CYS A 399 1.98 4.15 3.35
N ARG A 400 2.23 4.23 4.65
CA ARG A 400 2.66 5.46 5.32
C ARG A 400 4.11 5.79 4.98
N PRO A 401 4.48 7.07 4.82
CA PRO A 401 5.87 7.49 4.70
C PRO A 401 6.61 7.48 6.05
N ASP A 402 5.89 7.80 7.12
CA ASP A 402 6.39 8.07 8.47
C ASP A 402 7.20 6.87 9.01
N VAL A 403 8.19 7.11 9.88
CA VAL A 403 9.10 6.05 10.42
C VAL A 403 9.50 6.22 11.88
N ASP A 404 9.29 7.41 12.41
CA ASP A 404 9.93 7.98 13.59
C ASP A 404 8.92 8.22 14.72
N PHE A 405 7.89 7.37 14.81
CA PHE A 405 6.90 7.40 15.89
C PHE A 405 7.58 7.40 17.27
N GLY A 406 7.16 8.34 18.11
CA GLY A 406 7.74 8.62 19.43
C GLY A 406 8.93 9.59 19.42
N ALA A 407 9.52 9.93 18.27
CA ALA A 407 10.69 10.81 18.21
C ALA A 407 10.39 12.25 18.67
N SER A 408 9.17 12.75 18.47
CA SER A 408 8.75 14.06 19.01
C SER A 408 8.48 14.06 20.51
N SER A 409 8.61 12.91 21.18
CA SER A 409 8.10 12.57 22.52
C SER A 409 6.56 12.56 22.67
N ASN A 410 5.79 12.99 21.66
CA ASN A 410 4.31 13.03 21.70
C ASN A 410 3.67 11.95 20.81
N LEU A 411 3.93 10.68 21.16
CA LEU A 411 3.40 9.50 20.47
C LEU A 411 1.86 9.48 20.42
N ASP A 412 1.17 10.08 21.39
CA ASP A 412 -0.31 10.12 21.46
C ASP A 412 -0.90 11.00 20.34
N ALA A 413 -0.32 12.18 20.10
CA ALA A 413 -0.74 13.05 19.00
C ALA A 413 -0.38 12.47 17.62
N GLU A 414 0.81 11.87 17.48
CA GLU A 414 1.22 11.17 16.26
C GLU A 414 0.28 10.00 15.95
N SER A 415 -0.08 9.20 16.96
CA SER A 415 -1.01 8.07 16.82
C SER A 415 -2.44 8.51 16.49
N THR A 416 -2.88 9.65 17.05
CA THR A 416 -4.17 10.27 16.72
C THR A 416 -4.21 10.72 15.25
N LEU A 417 -3.14 11.38 14.78
CA LEU A 417 -2.99 11.80 13.39
C LEU A 417 -2.93 10.60 12.41
N ASP A 418 -2.20 9.55 12.77
CA ASP A 418 -2.11 8.32 11.97
C ASP A 418 -3.48 7.64 11.82
N THR A 419 -4.19 7.50 12.94
CA THR A 419 -5.54 6.91 12.98
C THR A 419 -6.51 7.67 12.07
N ILE A 420 -6.45 9.00 12.03
CA ILE A 420 -7.31 9.81 11.14
C ILE A 420 -6.93 9.65 9.66
N ARG A 421 -5.64 9.43 9.35
CA ARG A 421 -5.19 9.11 7.97
C ARG A 421 -5.68 7.72 7.51
N GLU A 422 -5.70 6.74 8.40
CA GLU A 422 -6.24 5.40 8.12
C GLU A 422 -7.77 5.40 8.01
N LEU A 423 -8.48 6.05 8.94
CA LEU A 423 -9.93 6.21 8.88
C LEU A 423 -10.36 6.94 7.61
N GLY A 424 -9.65 7.99 7.19
CA GLY A 424 -9.90 8.63 5.90
C GLY A 424 -9.76 7.67 4.72
N GLY A 425 -8.82 6.71 4.78
CA GLY A 425 -8.65 5.64 3.79
C GLY A 425 -9.81 4.64 3.76
N LEU A 426 -10.25 4.18 4.93
CA LEU A 426 -11.37 3.23 5.06
C LEU A 426 -12.72 3.87 4.72
N LEU A 427 -12.97 5.10 5.16
CA LEU A 427 -14.18 5.86 4.86
C LEU A 427 -14.25 6.27 3.38
N LEU A 428 -13.11 6.54 2.73
CA LEU A 428 -13.03 6.70 1.27
C LEU A 428 -13.52 5.43 0.57
N LEU A 429 -12.98 4.27 0.93
CA LEU A 429 -13.35 2.98 0.32
C LEU A 429 -14.83 2.64 0.55
N ALA A 430 -15.36 2.94 1.73
CA ALA A 430 -16.78 2.82 2.05
C ALA A 430 -17.64 3.76 1.16
N GLN A 431 -17.24 5.02 0.99
CA GLN A 431 -17.86 5.96 0.05
C GLN A 431 -17.68 5.60 -1.43
N GLU A 432 -16.71 4.77 -1.79
CA GLU A 432 -16.58 4.23 -3.15
C GLU A 432 -17.52 3.04 -3.36
N ARG A 433 -17.61 2.13 -2.38
CA ARG A 433 -18.52 0.96 -2.40
C ARG A 433 -19.99 1.38 -2.37
N ALA A 434 -20.33 2.41 -1.59
CA ALA A 434 -21.67 3.00 -1.52
C ALA A 434 -22.14 3.71 -2.81
N ARG A 435 -21.33 3.73 -3.88
CA ARG A 435 -21.73 4.22 -5.22
C ARG A 435 -22.42 3.14 -6.07
N GLU A 436 -22.53 1.91 -5.57
CA GLU A 436 -23.24 0.82 -6.26
C GLU A 436 -24.69 1.22 -6.60
N GLY A 437 -25.07 1.07 -7.88
CA GLY A 437 -26.38 1.52 -8.41
C GLY A 437 -26.58 3.05 -8.45
N GLY A 438 -25.65 3.84 -7.92
CA GLY A 438 -25.73 5.29 -7.85
C GLY A 438 -25.38 6.00 -9.15
N VAL A 439 -25.71 7.30 -9.21
CA VAL A 439 -25.33 8.21 -10.29
C VAL A 439 -24.62 9.43 -9.69
N GLU A 440 -23.45 9.79 -10.21
CA GLU A 440 -22.71 10.96 -9.74
C GLU A 440 -23.53 12.24 -9.97
N ARG A 441 -23.78 13.00 -8.89
CA ARG A 441 -24.43 14.32 -8.95
C ARG A 441 -23.34 15.39 -8.95
N LEU A 442 -23.19 16.14 -10.04
CA LEU A 442 -22.12 17.13 -10.13
C LEU A 442 -22.46 18.40 -9.34
N ALA A 443 -21.46 18.96 -8.65
CA ALA A 443 -21.66 20.18 -7.87
C ALA A 443 -22.02 21.36 -8.80
N GLY A 444 -23.26 21.87 -8.68
CA GLY A 444 -23.81 22.89 -9.57
C GLY A 444 -24.70 22.36 -10.70
N GLU A 445 -24.87 21.05 -10.83
CA GLU A 445 -25.77 20.45 -11.82
C GLU A 445 -27.21 20.94 -11.65
N GLY A 446 -27.86 21.28 -12.77
CA GLY A 446 -29.18 21.91 -12.81
C GLY A 446 -29.28 23.31 -12.18
N LYS A 447 -28.24 23.85 -11.53
CA LYS A 447 -28.29 25.16 -10.87
C LYS A 447 -28.14 26.27 -11.91
N TRP A 448 -28.94 27.33 -11.76
CA TRP A 448 -29.03 28.45 -12.72
C TRP A 448 -27.67 29.07 -13.07
N TRP A 449 -26.74 29.12 -12.13
CA TRP A 449 -25.42 29.73 -12.30
C TRP A 449 -24.43 28.87 -13.12
N ALA A 450 -24.75 27.60 -13.38
CA ALA A 450 -24.00 26.68 -14.24
C ALA A 450 -24.75 26.32 -15.54
N THR A 451 -26.01 26.72 -15.68
CA THR A 451 -26.84 26.48 -16.87
C THR A 451 -27.18 27.75 -17.65
N LYS A 452 -27.07 28.93 -17.03
CA LYS A 452 -27.21 30.24 -17.70
C LYS A 452 -25.85 30.92 -17.83
N GLU A 453 -25.72 31.73 -18.88
CA GLU A 453 -24.55 32.57 -19.12
C GLU A 453 -24.45 33.67 -18.05
N ARG A 454 -23.22 34.14 -17.76
CA ARG A 454 -23.01 35.26 -16.83
C ARG A 454 -23.56 36.58 -17.38
N TRP A 455 -23.86 37.52 -16.49
CA TRP A 455 -24.15 38.93 -16.84
C TRP A 455 -23.07 39.51 -17.74
N GLY A 456 -23.44 40.23 -18.80
CA GLY A 456 -22.52 40.70 -19.84
C GLY A 456 -21.89 39.59 -20.72
N GLY A 457 -22.21 38.32 -20.47
CA GLY A 457 -21.63 37.16 -21.14
C GLY A 457 -22.49 36.52 -22.23
N GLY A 458 -23.82 36.67 -22.20
CA GLY A 458 -24.70 36.19 -23.27
C GLY A 458 -24.65 37.06 -24.54
N PRO A 459 -25.46 36.73 -25.57
CA PRO A 459 -25.49 37.42 -26.85
C PRO A 459 -25.74 38.93 -26.71
N GLY A 460 -24.80 39.75 -27.18
CA GLY A 460 -24.88 41.22 -27.09
C GLY A 460 -24.60 41.79 -25.70
N GLY A 461 -23.87 41.07 -24.85
CA GLY A 461 -23.36 41.58 -23.57
C GLY A 461 -22.00 42.30 -23.69
N GLU A 462 -21.66 43.14 -22.71
CA GLU A 462 -20.43 43.97 -22.70
C GLU A 462 -19.12 43.18 -22.98
N VAL A 463 -19.05 41.92 -22.55
CA VAL A 463 -17.86 41.05 -22.71
C VAL A 463 -17.80 40.38 -24.11
N GLU A 464 -18.85 40.54 -24.92
CA GLU A 464 -18.82 40.27 -26.36
C GLU A 464 -18.40 41.52 -27.15
N ASP A 465 -18.99 42.67 -26.84
CA ASP A 465 -18.67 43.95 -27.49
C ASP A 465 -17.21 44.37 -27.28
N ALA A 466 -16.62 44.08 -26.12
CA ALA A 466 -15.19 44.31 -25.86
C ALA A 466 -14.23 43.38 -26.65
N ILE A 467 -14.73 42.33 -27.31
CA ILE A 467 -13.93 41.40 -28.13
C ILE A 467 -14.09 41.70 -29.62
N SER A 468 -15.22 42.28 -30.03
CA SER A 468 -15.40 42.81 -31.40
C SER A 468 -14.60 44.11 -31.58
N PRO A 469 -13.62 44.18 -32.49
CA PRO A 469 -13.00 45.45 -32.84
C PRO A 469 -14.09 46.35 -33.41
N ARG A 470 -14.26 47.55 -32.82
CA ARG A 470 -15.32 48.49 -33.15
C ARG A 470 -15.19 49.00 -34.59
N ALA A 471 -15.78 48.27 -35.53
CA ALA A 471 -15.80 48.66 -36.94
C ALA A 471 -16.45 50.04 -37.07
N PRO A 472 -15.85 50.99 -37.82
CA PRO A 472 -16.48 52.28 -38.05
C PRO A 472 -17.75 52.08 -38.87
N SER A 473 -18.81 52.83 -38.53
CA SER A 473 -20.12 52.72 -39.17
C SER A 473 -20.05 52.99 -40.67
N GLY A 474 -20.04 51.91 -41.47
CA GLY A 474 -20.02 51.93 -42.93
C GLY A 474 -21.24 51.20 -43.50
N VAL A 475 -21.82 51.73 -44.58
CA VAL A 475 -23.10 51.26 -45.12
C VAL A 475 -22.91 50.01 -45.98
N GLY A 476 -23.68 48.96 -45.65
CA GLY A 476 -24.23 47.99 -46.60
C GLY A 476 -23.28 46.99 -47.26
N GLU A 477 -23.33 45.73 -46.81
CA GLU A 477 -23.71 44.59 -47.65
C GLU A 477 -24.00 43.34 -46.79
N ALA A 478 -24.68 42.33 -47.35
CA ALA A 478 -25.10 41.14 -46.60
C ALA A 478 -23.95 40.11 -46.44
N PRO A 479 -23.74 39.54 -45.24
CA PRO A 479 -22.67 38.56 -45.04
C PRO A 479 -23.02 37.22 -45.69
N ASN A 480 -22.20 36.79 -46.65
CA ASN A 480 -22.33 35.48 -47.30
C ASN A 480 -21.93 34.34 -46.33
N LEU A 481 -22.65 33.21 -46.40
CA LEU A 481 -22.41 32.03 -45.57
C LEU A 481 -21.16 31.26 -46.05
N GLN A 482 -19.99 31.66 -45.55
CA GLN A 482 -18.77 30.85 -45.64
C GLN A 482 -18.41 30.25 -44.29
N GLU A 483 -18.41 28.91 -44.23
CA GLU A 483 -17.93 28.16 -43.08
C GLU A 483 -16.46 28.51 -42.81
N LYS A 484 -16.16 28.98 -41.59
CA LYS A 484 -14.76 29.12 -41.14
C LYS A 484 -14.17 27.72 -40.92
N SER A 485 -13.54 27.21 -41.97
CA SER A 485 -12.85 25.91 -42.00
C SER A 485 -11.97 25.73 -40.76
N ALA A 486 -12.25 24.69 -39.97
CA ALA A 486 -11.50 24.41 -38.75
C ALA A 486 -10.03 24.13 -39.09
N THR A 487 -9.12 24.93 -38.55
CA THR A 487 -7.68 24.72 -38.72
C THR A 487 -7.29 23.32 -38.24
N ARG A 488 -6.67 22.57 -39.14
CA ARG A 488 -6.08 21.27 -38.85
C ARG A 488 -4.58 21.45 -38.60
N ASN A 489 -4.03 20.64 -37.72
CA ASN A 489 -2.60 20.42 -37.64
C ASN A 489 -2.09 19.69 -38.90
N THR A 490 -0.77 19.64 -39.09
CA THR A 490 -0.12 18.92 -40.20
C THR A 490 -0.39 17.40 -40.20
N ASP A 491 -0.81 16.83 -39.06
CA ASP A 491 -1.26 15.44 -38.91
C ASP A 491 -2.76 15.22 -39.24
N GLY A 492 -3.47 16.27 -39.66
CA GLY A 492 -4.91 16.25 -39.94
C GLY A 492 -5.82 16.37 -38.71
N SER A 493 -5.28 16.37 -37.48
CA SER A 493 -6.08 16.54 -36.26
C SER A 493 -6.70 17.93 -36.19
N ARG A 494 -7.95 18.03 -35.69
CA ARG A 494 -8.59 19.32 -35.43
C ARG A 494 -7.86 20.02 -34.29
N VAL A 495 -7.35 21.24 -34.54
CA VAL A 495 -6.76 22.07 -33.49
C VAL A 495 -7.82 22.35 -32.43
N ARG A 496 -7.70 21.71 -31.25
CA ARG A 496 -8.51 22.05 -30.07
C ARG A 496 -8.05 23.40 -29.53
N ARG A 497 -8.52 24.48 -30.16
CA ARG A 497 -8.29 25.86 -29.75
C ARG A 497 -8.72 25.99 -28.30
N ARG A 498 -7.75 26.19 -27.39
CA ARG A 498 -8.05 26.39 -25.95
C ARG A 498 -8.96 27.62 -25.83
N PRO A 499 -10.10 27.55 -25.13
CA PRO A 499 -10.98 28.70 -24.97
C PRO A 499 -10.23 29.83 -24.27
N THR A 500 -10.50 31.08 -24.65
CA THR A 500 -9.88 32.24 -24.02
C THR A 500 -10.37 32.38 -22.57
N PRO A 501 -9.64 33.09 -21.68
CA PRO A 501 -10.11 33.35 -20.32
C PRO A 501 -11.51 33.98 -20.27
N ALA A 502 -11.85 34.86 -21.22
CA ALA A 502 -13.19 35.43 -21.36
C ALA A 502 -14.25 34.36 -21.73
N GLN A 503 -13.93 33.42 -22.63
CA GLN A 503 -14.83 32.30 -22.96
C GLN A 503 -15.02 31.33 -21.79
N LEU A 504 -13.99 31.12 -20.97
CA LEU A 504 -14.10 30.35 -19.73
C LEU A 504 -14.91 31.09 -18.65
N TRP A 505 -14.80 32.42 -18.59
CA TRP A 505 -15.56 33.26 -17.67
C TRP A 505 -17.06 33.31 -18.02
N LYS A 506 -17.41 33.37 -19.31
CA LYS A 506 -18.81 33.38 -19.80
C LYS A 506 -19.59 32.14 -19.32
N THR A 507 -18.94 30.98 -19.20
CA THR A 507 -19.58 29.69 -18.86
C THR A 507 -19.01 29.07 -17.59
N VAL A 508 -19.68 29.26 -16.45
CA VAL A 508 -19.47 28.37 -15.29
C VAL A 508 -20.00 26.99 -15.67
N LYS A 509 -19.25 25.95 -15.33
CA LYS A 509 -19.67 24.55 -15.54
C LYS A 509 -19.96 23.91 -14.19
N PRO A 510 -20.77 22.84 -14.14
CA PRO A 510 -20.78 21.94 -12.99
C PRO A 510 -19.37 21.46 -12.66
N GLY A 511 -19.13 21.12 -11.39
CA GLY A 511 -17.85 20.59 -10.94
C GLY A 511 -17.41 19.35 -11.73
N ASN A 512 -16.09 19.15 -11.83
CA ASN A 512 -15.54 17.98 -12.50
C ASN A 512 -16.02 16.68 -11.82
N PRO A 513 -16.29 15.61 -12.59
CA PRO A 513 -16.59 14.29 -12.04
C PRO A 513 -15.38 13.75 -11.25
N LEU A 514 -15.66 13.28 -10.04
CA LEU A 514 -14.73 12.56 -9.16
C LEU A 514 -14.73 11.07 -9.47
N TRP A 515 -15.81 10.52 -10.03
CA TRP A 515 -15.93 9.09 -10.34
C TRP A 515 -15.10 8.75 -11.61
N ASP A 516 -14.53 7.54 -11.69
CA ASP A 516 -13.89 7.04 -12.92
C ASP A 516 -14.97 6.46 -13.84
N PRO A 517 -15.19 7.01 -15.06
CA PRO A 517 -16.17 6.47 -16.01
C PRO A 517 -15.82 5.09 -16.58
N LYS A 518 -14.71 4.46 -16.14
CA LYS A 518 -14.34 3.06 -16.39
C LYS A 518 -14.29 2.21 -15.11
N VAL A 519 -14.84 2.68 -14.00
CA VAL A 519 -15.08 1.86 -12.79
C VAL A 519 -16.58 1.63 -12.66
N VAL A 520 -16.97 0.36 -12.53
CA VAL A 520 -18.28 -0.01 -11.97
C VAL A 520 -18.09 -0.14 -10.47
N TYR A 521 -18.68 0.77 -9.71
CA TYR A 521 -18.61 0.72 -8.26
C TYR A 521 -19.55 -0.37 -7.72
N GLU A 522 -19.02 -1.26 -6.87
CA GLU A 522 -19.75 -2.38 -6.25
C GLU A 522 -19.18 -2.64 -4.85
N ALA A 523 -20.04 -2.86 -3.86
CA ALA A 523 -19.71 -3.34 -2.53
C ALA A 523 -19.39 -4.85 -2.54
N ILE A 524 -18.35 -5.24 -3.27
CA ILE A 524 -17.94 -6.63 -3.46
C ILE A 524 -17.73 -7.30 -2.09
N GLY A 525 -18.38 -8.45 -1.87
CA GLY A 525 -18.35 -9.20 -0.61
C GLY A 525 -19.39 -8.81 0.44
N LYS A 526 -20.15 -7.72 0.22
CA LYS A 526 -21.30 -7.34 1.07
C LYS A 526 -22.50 -8.27 0.84
N ALA A 527 -23.21 -8.58 1.92
CA ALA A 527 -24.45 -9.36 1.88
C ALA A 527 -25.63 -8.53 1.30
N THR A 528 -26.42 -9.15 0.42
CA THR A 528 -27.55 -8.49 -0.25
C THR A 528 -28.65 -8.13 0.75
N GLY A 529 -29.15 -6.89 0.71
CA GLY A 529 -30.22 -6.42 1.59
C GLY A 529 -29.80 -6.02 3.01
N VAL A 530 -28.51 -6.12 3.34
CA VAL A 530 -27.95 -5.67 4.63
C VAL A 530 -27.52 -4.21 4.53
N GLU A 531 -27.83 -3.39 5.54
CA GLU A 531 -27.49 -1.97 5.54
C GLU A 531 -26.01 -1.70 5.86
N TRP A 532 -25.42 -2.55 6.71
CA TRP A 532 -24.00 -2.56 7.06
C TRP A 532 -23.08 -2.99 5.91
N ASP A 533 -21.84 -2.50 5.90
CA ASP A 533 -20.75 -2.93 5.01
C ASP A 533 -19.47 -3.15 5.81
N ASP A 534 -18.61 -4.05 5.33
CA ASP A 534 -17.35 -4.45 5.96
C ASP A 534 -16.18 -4.17 5.01
N ILE A 535 -15.50 -3.05 5.27
CA ILE A 535 -14.45 -2.51 4.42
C ILE A 535 -13.07 -2.91 4.95
N PHE A 536 -12.25 -3.50 4.08
CA PHE A 536 -10.91 -3.95 4.43
C PHE A 536 -9.82 -3.06 3.81
N MET A 537 -8.72 -2.88 4.54
CA MET A 537 -7.52 -2.20 4.05
C MET A 537 -6.24 -2.86 4.59
N VAL A 538 -5.31 -3.19 3.71
CA VAL A 538 -3.92 -3.49 4.10
C VAL A 538 -3.21 -2.17 4.32
N SER A 539 -2.65 -1.98 5.51
CA SER A 539 -1.97 -0.75 5.90
C SER A 539 -0.54 -1.06 6.35
N SER A 540 0.43 -0.24 5.94
CA SER A 540 1.86 -0.51 6.12
C SER A 540 2.61 0.66 6.77
N LEU A 541 3.61 0.31 7.57
CA LEU A 541 4.52 1.20 8.28
C LEU A 541 5.89 0.51 8.42
N ASN A 542 6.99 1.23 8.27
CA ASN A 542 8.35 0.67 8.30
C ASN A 542 8.48 -0.50 7.29
N HIS A 543 8.85 -1.69 7.76
CA HIS A 543 8.84 -2.95 7.01
C HIS A 543 7.65 -3.88 7.37
N HIS A 544 6.66 -3.37 8.11
CA HIS A 544 5.52 -4.14 8.59
C HIS A 544 4.23 -3.88 7.79
N ILE A 545 3.30 -4.83 7.88
CA ILE A 545 1.91 -4.68 7.44
C ILE A 545 0.93 -5.06 8.56
N SER A 546 -0.27 -4.50 8.50
CA SER A 546 -1.43 -4.85 9.34
C SER A 546 -2.70 -4.78 8.47
N LEU A 547 -3.70 -5.60 8.78
CA LEU A 547 -5.00 -5.55 8.13
C LEU A 547 -5.99 -4.82 9.04
N LEU A 548 -6.69 -3.83 8.48
CA LEU A 548 -7.82 -3.17 9.14
C LEU A 548 -9.15 -3.61 8.52
N LYS A 549 -10.17 -3.65 9.37
CA LYS A 549 -11.59 -3.84 9.03
C LYS A 549 -12.40 -2.71 9.66
N LEU A 550 -13.17 -1.99 8.84
CA LEU A 550 -14.17 -1.03 9.29
C LEU A 550 -15.58 -1.59 9.01
N HIS A 551 -16.37 -1.79 10.06
CA HIS A 551 -17.79 -2.14 9.98
C HIS A 551 -18.63 -0.86 10.08
N VAL A 552 -19.41 -0.53 9.05
CA VAL A 552 -20.09 0.78 8.93
C VAL A 552 -21.50 0.66 8.34
N HIS A 553 -22.44 1.47 8.86
CA HIS A 553 -23.84 1.50 8.43
C HIS A 553 -24.04 2.51 7.28
N SER A 554 -24.95 2.21 6.35
CA SER A 554 -25.46 3.15 5.33
C SER A 554 -25.72 4.55 5.87
N ALA A 555 -26.57 4.68 6.90
CA ALA A 555 -26.96 5.95 7.52
C ALA A 555 -25.78 6.78 8.08
N TYR A 556 -24.71 6.14 8.57
CA TYR A 556 -23.48 6.85 8.94
C TYR A 556 -22.78 7.42 7.71
N LEU A 557 -22.64 6.62 6.65
CA LEU A 557 -22.03 7.09 5.40
C LEU A 557 -22.85 8.20 4.76
N ASP A 558 -24.17 8.13 4.77
CA ASP A 558 -25.04 9.19 4.25
C ASP A 558 -24.96 10.48 5.07
N TYR A 559 -24.96 10.39 6.41
CA TYR A 559 -24.70 11.55 7.27
C TYR A 559 -23.32 12.17 6.98
N LEU A 560 -22.27 11.36 6.90
CA LEU A 560 -20.91 11.83 6.65
C LEU A 560 -20.75 12.46 5.24
N THR A 561 -21.33 11.81 4.22
CA THR A 561 -21.19 12.17 2.80
C THR A 561 -22.07 13.36 2.42
N ASN A 562 -23.30 13.42 2.93
CA ASN A 562 -24.34 14.35 2.46
C ASN A 562 -24.83 15.32 3.55
N GLY A 563 -24.55 15.04 4.83
CA GLY A 563 -25.14 15.76 5.98
C GLY A 563 -26.58 15.31 6.31
N THR A 564 -27.07 14.23 5.70
CA THR A 564 -28.44 13.74 5.87
C THR A 564 -28.54 12.83 7.09
N PHE A 565 -29.15 13.34 8.16
CA PHE A 565 -29.52 12.52 9.32
C PHE A 565 -30.73 11.63 8.95
N PRO A 566 -30.80 10.36 9.40
CA PRO A 566 -31.91 9.47 9.08
C PRO A 566 -33.23 9.91 9.72
N GLU A 567 -34.32 9.99 8.95
CA GLU A 567 -35.63 10.46 9.41
C GLU A 567 -36.23 9.58 10.53
N ASN A 568 -36.01 8.26 10.42
CA ASN A 568 -36.25 7.29 11.49
C ASN A 568 -34.89 6.71 11.88
N GLN A 569 -34.54 6.74 13.16
CA GLN A 569 -33.28 6.17 13.64
C GLN A 569 -33.26 4.64 13.39
N PRO A 570 -32.15 4.08 12.84
CA PRO A 570 -31.99 2.64 12.73
C PRO A 570 -32.15 1.90 14.06
N LEU A 571 -32.66 0.66 14.01
CA LEU A 571 -32.95 -0.16 15.19
C LEU A 571 -31.70 -0.55 15.98
N ASP A 572 -30.54 -0.64 15.32
CA ASP A 572 -29.26 -0.92 15.97
C ASP A 572 -28.62 0.39 16.45
N PRO A 573 -28.45 0.60 17.78
CA PRO A 573 -27.86 1.83 18.31
C PRO A 573 -26.39 2.04 17.89
N HIS A 574 -25.71 1.04 17.34
CA HIS A 574 -24.35 1.20 16.81
C HIS A 574 -24.32 1.87 15.42
N TRP A 575 -25.46 2.14 14.77
CA TRP A 575 -25.50 2.73 13.42
C TRP A 575 -24.65 4.00 13.30
N CYS A 576 -24.60 4.82 14.37
CA CYS A 576 -23.85 6.07 14.43
C CYS A 576 -22.41 5.92 14.94
N SER A 577 -21.95 4.70 15.27
CA SER A 577 -20.61 4.42 15.79
C SER A 577 -19.96 3.23 15.07
N PRO A 578 -19.31 3.46 13.92
CA PRO A 578 -18.66 2.41 13.15
C PRO A 578 -17.53 1.75 13.92
N THR A 579 -17.32 0.45 13.72
CA THR A 579 -16.36 -0.34 14.49
C THR A 579 -15.09 -0.58 13.68
N LEU A 580 -13.96 -0.09 14.18
CA LEU A 580 -12.63 -0.34 13.63
C LEU A 580 -11.95 -1.49 14.37
N ARG A 581 -11.54 -2.52 13.62
CA ARG A 581 -10.64 -3.60 14.06
C ARG A 581 -9.34 -3.56 13.27
N ARG A 582 -8.26 -4.02 13.90
CA ARG A 582 -6.89 -4.08 13.35
C ARG A 582 -6.25 -5.42 13.72
N THR A 583 -5.37 -5.97 12.88
CA THR A 583 -4.48 -7.07 13.29
C THR A 583 -3.24 -6.56 14.01
N ARG A 584 -2.54 -7.45 14.74
CA ARG A 584 -1.14 -7.18 15.08
C ARG A 584 -0.35 -6.79 13.82
N TRP A 585 0.76 -6.09 14.04
CA TRP A 585 1.73 -5.86 12.99
C TRP A 585 2.47 -7.15 12.66
N TYR A 586 2.69 -7.36 11.36
CA TYR A 586 3.41 -8.48 10.77
C TYR A 586 4.67 -7.97 10.10
N ASP A 587 5.83 -8.45 10.53
CA ASP A 587 7.10 -8.16 9.88
C ASP A 587 7.22 -8.93 8.56
N LEU A 588 7.62 -8.25 7.49
CA LEU A 588 7.88 -8.87 6.19
C LEU A 588 9.26 -9.55 6.11
N PHE A 589 10.21 -9.21 6.99
CA PHE A 589 11.51 -9.89 7.08
C PHE A 589 11.46 -11.22 7.85
N ASN A 590 10.61 -11.32 8.87
CA ASN A 590 10.29 -12.57 9.55
C ASN A 590 9.51 -13.56 8.65
N VAL A 591 9.72 -14.87 8.82
CA VAL A 591 9.14 -15.92 7.97
C VAL A 591 7.70 -16.24 8.39
N GLU A 592 7.49 -16.35 9.69
CA GLU A 592 6.23 -16.73 10.32
C GLU A 592 5.17 -15.64 10.11
N ASP A 593 5.54 -14.38 10.33
CA ASP A 593 4.68 -13.21 10.16
C ASP A 593 4.22 -13.02 8.70
N ARG A 594 5.14 -13.09 7.73
CA ARG A 594 4.76 -12.95 6.30
C ARG A 594 3.91 -14.11 5.79
N THR A 595 4.04 -15.30 6.37
CA THR A 595 3.19 -16.46 6.02
C THR A 595 1.83 -16.43 6.73
N GLU A 596 1.76 -15.99 7.99
CA GLU A 596 0.49 -15.71 8.68
C GLU A 596 -0.29 -14.61 7.96
N ALA A 597 0.38 -13.50 7.58
CA ALA A 597 -0.25 -12.40 6.85
C ALA A 597 -0.73 -12.79 5.45
N MET A 598 0.00 -13.66 4.74
CA MET A 598 -0.44 -14.20 3.44
C MET A 598 -1.68 -15.11 3.61
N ARG A 599 -1.68 -15.98 4.63
CA ARG A 599 -2.83 -16.83 4.99
C ARG A 599 -4.07 -16.01 5.34
N GLY A 600 -3.92 -14.97 6.14
CA GLY A 600 -5.00 -14.05 6.50
C GLY A 600 -5.57 -13.28 5.30
N LEU A 601 -4.70 -12.70 4.48
CA LEU A 601 -5.08 -11.99 3.25
C LEU A 601 -5.79 -12.91 2.24
N TRP A 602 -5.36 -14.18 2.14
CA TRP A 602 -6.04 -15.20 1.33
C TRP A 602 -7.47 -15.45 1.82
N GLY A 603 -7.67 -15.58 3.13
CA GLY A 603 -8.99 -15.77 3.73
C GLY A 603 -9.93 -14.59 3.50
N VAL A 604 -9.44 -13.37 3.67
CA VAL A 604 -10.20 -12.13 3.42
C VAL A 604 -10.63 -12.03 1.95
N LEU A 605 -9.73 -12.29 1.00
CA LEU A 605 -10.07 -12.26 -0.42
C LEU A 605 -10.99 -13.41 -0.84
N SER A 606 -10.81 -14.61 -0.25
CA SER A 606 -11.69 -15.76 -0.42
C SER A 606 -13.13 -15.43 0.03
N TYR A 607 -13.28 -14.84 1.23
CA TYR A 607 -14.58 -14.40 1.75
C TYR A 607 -15.21 -13.29 0.90
N LEU A 608 -14.45 -12.23 0.58
CA LEU A 608 -14.98 -11.08 -0.18
C LEU A 608 -15.39 -11.45 -1.62
N LEU A 609 -14.81 -12.51 -2.19
CA LEU A 609 -15.04 -12.91 -3.57
C LEU A 609 -15.89 -14.19 -3.71
N ARG A 610 -16.43 -14.73 -2.60
CA ARG A 610 -17.38 -15.85 -2.58
C ARG A 610 -18.55 -15.64 -3.55
N SER A 611 -19.18 -16.74 -3.99
CA SER A 611 -20.41 -16.64 -4.79
C SER A 611 -21.54 -16.02 -3.97
N LYS A 612 -22.39 -15.21 -4.60
CA LYS A 612 -23.68 -14.80 -4.03
C LYS A 612 -24.69 -15.92 -4.35
N GLU A 613 -25.38 -16.48 -3.35
CA GLU A 613 -26.23 -17.68 -3.53
C GLU A 613 -27.25 -17.54 -4.67
N ASN A 614 -27.84 -16.36 -4.85
CA ASN A 614 -28.78 -16.06 -5.95
C ASN A 614 -28.21 -16.37 -7.35
N ALA A 615 -26.90 -16.27 -7.56
CA ALA A 615 -26.27 -16.56 -8.84
C ALA A 615 -26.30 -18.06 -9.21
N GLN A 616 -26.49 -18.97 -8.25
CA GLN A 616 -26.69 -20.39 -8.56
C GLN A 616 -28.06 -20.67 -9.20
N MET A 617 -29.09 -19.86 -8.90
CA MET A 617 -30.39 -20.02 -9.56
C MET A 617 -30.33 -19.59 -11.03
N ASP A 618 -29.73 -18.44 -11.33
CA ASP A 618 -29.60 -17.95 -12.72
C ASP A 618 -28.78 -18.93 -13.59
N VAL A 619 -27.68 -19.48 -13.07
CA VAL A 619 -26.86 -20.47 -13.79
C VAL A 619 -27.62 -21.78 -14.05
N VAL A 620 -28.46 -22.25 -13.12
CA VAL A 620 -29.28 -23.46 -13.34
C VAL A 620 -30.35 -23.22 -14.41
N MET A 621 -30.89 -22.01 -14.52
CA MET A 621 -31.87 -21.64 -15.55
C MET A 621 -31.24 -21.57 -16.96
N ASP A 622 -30.00 -21.08 -17.06
CA ASP A 622 -29.27 -20.93 -18.36
C ASP A 622 -28.82 -22.29 -18.95
N TYR A 623 -28.75 -23.35 -18.14
CA TYR A 623 -28.56 -24.74 -18.59
C TYR A 623 -29.87 -25.52 -18.86
N SER A 624 -31.04 -24.85 -18.77
CA SER A 624 -32.37 -25.49 -18.84
C SER A 624 -33.21 -25.07 -20.05
N GLN A 625 -32.60 -24.60 -21.15
CA GLN A 625 -33.26 -24.25 -22.42
C GLN A 625 -32.58 -24.86 -23.64
#